data_AF-A0A942CRR0-F1
#
_entry.id   AF-A0A942CRR0-F1
#
_cell.length_a   1.000
_cell.length_b   1.000
_cell.length_c   1.000
_cell.angle_alpha   90.00
_cell.angle_beta   90.00
_cell.angle_gamma   90.00
#
_symmetry.space_group_name_H-M   'P 1'
#
loop_
_entity.id
_entity.type
_entity.pdbx_description
1 polymer ?
#
loop_
_entity_poly.entity_id
_entity_poly.type
_entity_poly.pdbx_seq_one_letter_code
_entity_poly.pdbx_strand_id
1 'polypeptide(L)'
;ALVAHPRIEKNPKLLANLKKKLGRKYESYWYSTVKGEWTKNSGWPRNEDWPKLRAWVVRKKLSPAAATRASFSSDIAKMFRDAFLVLRSVSLDN
;
A
#
# COMPACT_ATOMS: atom_id res chain seq x y z
N ALA A 1 -13.90 7.35 15.50
CA ALA A 1 -12.97 7.29 14.36
C ALA A 1 -13.51 6.28 13.36
N LEU A 2 -13.61 6.62 12.07
CA LEU A 2 -13.94 5.66 11.02
C LEU A 2 -12.80 4.64 10.96
N VAL A 3 -13.01 3.50 11.63
CA VAL A 3 -12.11 2.34 11.49
C VAL A 3 -12.46 1.75 10.14
N ALA A 4 -11.66 2.04 9.12
CA ALA A 4 -11.73 1.30 7.88
C ALA A 4 -11.46 -0.17 8.23
N HIS A 5 -12.50 -1.01 8.29
CA HIS A 5 -12.32 -2.45 8.42
C HIS A 5 -11.76 -2.93 7.08
N PRO A 6 -10.50 -3.37 7.02
CA PRO A 6 -9.85 -3.61 5.73
C PRO A 6 -10.59 -4.73 4.98
N ARG A 7 -11.11 -4.47 3.78
CA ARG A 7 -11.71 -5.52 2.91
C ARG A 7 -10.77 -6.70 2.67
N ILE A 8 -9.46 -6.45 2.79
CA ILE A 8 -8.43 -7.48 2.78
C ILE A 8 -8.58 -8.51 3.92
N GLU A 9 -9.02 -8.13 5.11
CA GLU A 9 -9.31 -9.09 6.20
C GLU A 9 -10.35 -10.12 5.75
N LYS A 10 -11.35 -9.66 4.98
CA LYS A 10 -12.39 -10.50 4.38
C LYS A 10 -11.89 -11.31 3.16
N ASN A 11 -10.71 -11.02 2.61
CA ASN A 11 -10.16 -11.72 1.45
C ASN A 11 -8.62 -11.79 1.47
N PRO A 12 -8.03 -12.76 2.20
CA PRO A 12 -6.56 -12.87 2.33
C PRO A 12 -5.86 -13.21 1.01
N LYS A 13 -6.56 -13.85 0.06
CA LYS A 13 -6.03 -14.13 -1.29
C LYS A 13 -5.76 -12.84 -2.07
N LEU A 14 -6.58 -11.82 -1.86
CA LEU A 14 -6.44 -10.53 -2.52
C LEU A 14 -5.14 -9.83 -2.11
N LEU A 15 -4.80 -9.85 -0.81
CA LEU A 15 -3.54 -9.29 -0.30
C LEU A 15 -2.32 -10.04 -0.84
N ALA A 16 -2.37 -11.37 -0.86
CA ALA A 16 -1.29 -12.18 -1.41
C ALA A 16 -1.05 -11.84 -2.89
N ASN A 17 -2.11 -11.65 -3.67
CA ASN A 17 -2.04 -11.25 -5.07
C ASN A 17 -1.49 -9.83 -5.25
N LEU A 18 -1.93 -8.86 -4.43
CA LEU A 18 -1.38 -7.50 -4.43
C LEU A 18 0.10 -7.49 -4.10
N LYS A 19 0.50 -8.19 -3.03
CA LYS A 19 1.91 -8.35 -2.64
C LYS A 19 2.72 -9.00 -3.76
N LYS A 20 2.20 -10.04 -4.42
CA LYS A 20 2.86 -10.68 -5.57
C LYS A 20 3.06 -9.72 -6.74
N LYS A 21 2.04 -8.91 -7.06
CA LYS A 21 2.06 -7.98 -8.21
C LYS A 21 2.91 -6.71 -7.95
N LEU A 22 2.83 -6.18 -6.73
CA LEU A 22 3.33 -4.85 -6.39
C LEU A 22 4.56 -4.89 -5.46
N GLY A 23 4.75 -5.94 -4.67
CA GLY A 23 5.84 -6.02 -3.69
C GLY A 23 7.24 -6.04 -4.30
N ARG A 24 7.37 -6.38 -5.60
CA ARG A 24 8.64 -6.24 -6.35
C ARG A 24 8.87 -4.85 -6.94
N LYS A 25 7.82 -4.04 -7.05
CA LYS A 25 7.84 -2.74 -7.77
C LYS A 25 7.81 -1.55 -6.81
N TYR A 26 7.24 -1.73 -5.63
CA TYR A 26 7.01 -0.69 -4.65
C TYR A 26 7.58 -1.12 -3.30
N GLU A 27 8.21 -0.16 -2.63
CA GLU A 27 8.48 -0.23 -1.20
C GLU A 27 7.13 -0.15 -0.46
N SER A 28 7.03 -0.90 0.64
CA SER A 28 5.86 -0.88 1.50
C SER A 28 6.31 -0.75 2.96
N TYR A 29 5.59 0.07 3.72
CA TYR A 29 5.68 0.12 5.18
C TYR A 29 4.36 0.63 5.74
N TRP A 30 4.06 0.27 6.97
CA TRP A 30 2.82 0.63 7.63
C TRP A 30 3.10 1.10 9.05
N TYR A 31 2.17 1.85 9.62
CA TYR A 31 2.27 2.39 10.97
C TYR A 31 1.26 1.73 11.88
N SER A 32 1.71 1.38 13.09
CA SER A 32 0.88 1.04 14.22
C SER A 32 1.00 2.12 15.31
N THR A 33 0.10 2.06 16.29
CA THR A 33 0.27 2.79 17.55
C THR A 33 0.72 1.81 18.62
N VAL A 34 1.91 1.99 19.19
CA VAL A 34 2.41 1.22 20.34
C VAL A 34 2.62 2.19 21.49
N LYS A 35 1.91 1.99 22.60
CA LYS A 35 1.95 2.88 23.78
C LYS A 35 1.71 4.37 23.46
N GLY A 36 0.84 4.65 22.47
CA GLY A 36 0.53 6.02 22.03
C GLY A 36 1.49 6.59 20.97
N GLU A 37 2.60 5.92 20.68
CA GLU A 37 3.58 6.36 19.69
C GLU A 37 3.38 5.70 18.32
N TRP A 38 3.71 6.43 17.26
CA TRP A 38 3.68 5.91 15.90
C TRP A 38 4.90 5.03 15.65
N THR A 39 4.68 3.73 15.52
CA THR A 39 5.74 2.77 15.21
C THR A 39 5.68 2.39 13.73
N LYS A 40 6.81 2.52 13.03
CA LYS A 40 6.95 2.13 11.63
C LYS A 40 7.32 0.65 11.52
N ASN A 41 6.52 -0.10 10.78
CA ASN A 41 6.74 -1.50 10.46
C ASN A 41 7.07 -1.65 8.98
N SER A 42 8.13 -2.39 8.66
CA SER A 42 8.58 -2.58 7.28
C SER A 42 7.74 -3.64 6.55
N GLY A 43 7.60 -3.47 5.24
CA GLY A 43 6.94 -4.44 4.37
C GLY A 43 5.43 -4.27 4.25
N TRP A 44 4.79 -5.34 3.80
CA TRP A 44 3.33 -5.42 3.62
C TRP A 44 2.71 -5.91 4.93
N PRO A 45 1.61 -5.31 5.41
CA PRO A 45 0.90 -5.80 6.58
C PRO A 45 0.43 -7.24 6.35
N ARG A 46 0.42 -8.05 7.40
CA ARG A 46 -0.13 -9.41 7.44
C ARG A 46 -1.55 -9.41 8.00
N ASN A 47 -2.22 -10.56 7.95
CA ASN A 47 -3.57 -10.69 8.49
C ASN A 47 -3.67 -10.27 9.97
N GLU A 48 -2.67 -10.66 10.76
CA GLU A 48 -2.56 -10.32 12.20
C GLU A 48 -2.25 -8.84 12.48
N ASP A 49 -1.78 -8.09 11.48
CA ASP A 49 -1.38 -6.69 11.62
C ASP A 49 -2.56 -5.73 11.42
N TRP A 50 -3.61 -6.15 10.70
CA TRP A 50 -4.74 -5.28 10.32
C TRP A 50 -5.41 -4.56 11.49
N PRO A 51 -5.68 -5.20 12.64
CA PRO A 51 -6.29 -4.50 13.78
C PRO A 51 -5.42 -3.38 14.35
N LYS A 52 -4.10 -3.44 14.12
CA LYS A 52 -3.11 -2.47 14.62
C LYS A 52 -2.77 -1.40 13.59
N LEU A 53 -3.22 -1.55 12.35
CA LEU A 53 -2.85 -0.70 11.24
C LEU A 53 -3.52 0.67 11.35
N ARG A 54 -2.72 1.72 11.39
CA ARG A 54 -3.17 3.13 11.41
C ARG A 54 -2.98 3.81 10.06
N ALA A 55 -1.90 3.50 9.39
CA ALA A 55 -1.61 4.01 8.07
C ALA A 55 -0.79 2.97 7.30
N TRP A 56 -0.96 2.94 5.98
CA TRP A 56 -0.19 2.08 5.10
C TRP A 56 0.34 2.88 3.92
N VAL A 57 1.65 2.83 3.71
CA VAL A 57 2.33 3.51 2.62
C VAL A 57 2.87 2.49 1.63
N VAL A 58 2.48 2.65 0.36
CA VAL A 58 3.04 1.95 -0.79
C VAL A 58 3.65 3.00 -1.70
N ARG A 59 4.97 2.97 -1.89
CA ARG A 59 5.70 4.00 -2.63
C ARG A 59 6.73 3.41 -3.58
N LYS A 60 7.07 4.17 -4.61
CA LYS A 60 8.22 3.92 -5.47
C LYS A 60 8.95 5.22 -5.66
N LYS A 61 10.24 5.25 -5.32
CA LYS A 61 11.10 6.41 -5.57
C LYS A 61 11.58 6.36 -7.02
N LEU A 62 11.47 7.47 -7.72
CA LEU A 62 12.00 7.64 -9.07
C LEU A 62 13.28 8.46 -8.98
N SER A 63 14.29 8.11 -9.79
CA SER A 63 15.48 8.96 -9.92
C SER A 63 15.15 10.18 -10.78
N PRO A 64 15.91 11.30 -10.65
CA PRO A 64 15.75 12.45 -11.53
C PRO A 64 15.85 12.08 -13.02
N ALA A 65 16.76 11.17 -13.39
CA ALA A 65 16.90 10.66 -14.75
C ALA A 65 15.68 9.85 -15.25
N ALA A 66 14.85 9.30 -14.36
CA ALA A 66 13.60 8.68 -14.78
C ALA A 66 12.55 9.73 -15.19
N ALA A 67 12.62 10.95 -14.63
CA ALA A 67 11.70 12.04 -14.93
C ALA A 67 11.91 12.63 -16.33
N THR A 68 13.09 12.44 -16.92
CA THR A 68 13.43 12.98 -18.25
C THR A 68 13.07 12.03 -19.40
N ARG A 69 12.63 10.80 -19.10
CA ARG A 69 12.29 9.80 -20.12
C ARG A 69 10.98 10.17 -20.81
N ALA A 70 10.89 9.95 -22.12
CA ALA A 70 9.64 10.12 -22.87
C ALA A 70 8.48 9.26 -22.31
N SER A 71 8.79 8.12 -21.67
CA SER A 71 7.79 7.25 -21.05
C SER A 71 7.26 7.75 -19.71
N PHE A 72 7.82 8.81 -19.12
CA PHE A 72 7.56 9.21 -17.73
C PHE A 72 6.07 9.33 -17.41
N SER A 73 5.31 10.07 -18.23
CA SER A 73 3.86 10.25 -18.01
C SER A 73 3.10 8.92 -18.01
N SER A 74 3.46 7.99 -18.90
CA SER A 74 2.86 6.66 -18.97
C SER A 74 3.22 5.79 -17.77
N ASP A 75 4.45 5.92 -17.27
CA ASP A 75 4.94 5.23 -16.06
C ASP A 75 4.21 5.74 -14.81
N ILE A 76 4.02 7.05 -14.70
CA ILE A 76 3.23 7.68 -13.62
C ILE A 76 1.77 7.22 -13.67
N ALA A 77 1.12 7.25 -14.84
CA ALA A 77 -0.26 6.77 -14.99
C ALA A 77 -0.40 5.28 -14.59
N LYS A 78 0.61 4.45 -14.88
CA LYS A 78 0.66 3.06 -14.42
C LYS A 78 0.81 2.97 -12.90
N MET A 79 1.63 3.83 -12.29
CA MET A 79 1.77 3.90 -10.83
C MET A 79 0.47 4.28 -10.13
N PHE A 80 -0.27 5.25 -10.64
CA PHE A 80 -1.59 5.60 -10.09
C PHE A 80 -2.58 4.45 -10.20
N ARG A 81 -2.60 3.71 -11.33
CA ARG A 81 -3.45 2.50 -11.47
C ARG A 81 -3.09 1.41 -10.47
N ASP A 82 -1.79 1.18 -10.26
CA ASP A 82 -1.32 0.22 -9.26
C ASP A 82 -1.71 0.65 -7.84
N ALA A 83 -1.54 1.93 -7.49
CA ALA A 83 -1.90 2.49 -6.18
C ALA A 83 -3.42 2.50 -5.94
N PHE A 84 -4.23 2.77 -6.97
CA PHE A 84 -5.68 2.72 -6.90
C PHE A 84 -6.20 1.31 -6.55
N LEU A 85 -5.55 0.26 -7.06
CA LEU A 85 -5.88 -1.12 -6.69
C LEU A 85 -5.63 -1.39 -5.20
N VAL A 86 -4.56 -0.80 -4.63
CA VAL A 86 -4.33 -0.84 -3.18
C VAL A 86 -5.46 -0.11 -2.48
N LEU A 87 -5.73 1.16 -2.79
CA LEU A 87 -6.79 1.94 -2.14
C LEU A 87 -8.16 1.23 -2.15
N ARG A 88 -8.59 0.72 -3.31
CA ARG A 88 -9.85 -0.03 -3.47
C ARG A 88 -9.92 -1.26 -2.56
N SER A 89 -8.78 -1.90 -2.29
CA SER A 89 -8.71 -3.09 -1.46
C SER A 89 -8.73 -2.81 0.05
N VAL A 90 -8.44 -1.59 0.50
CA VAL A 90 -8.32 -1.26 1.93
C VAL A 90 -9.39 -0.31 2.46
N SER A 91 -9.89 0.64 1.64
CA SER A 91 -10.65 1.79 2.18
C SER A 91 -12.05 2.01 1.65
N LEU A 92 -12.40 1.56 0.45
CA LEU A 92 -13.72 1.87 -0.11
C LEU A 92 -14.70 0.80 0.34
N ASP A 93 -15.57 1.08 1.30
CA ASP A 93 -16.81 0.32 1.54
C ASP A 93 -17.92 0.93 0.67
N ASN A 94 -18.57 0.09 -0.13
CA ASN A 94 -19.93 0.30 -0.64
C ASN A 94 -20.80 -0.70 0.09
#